data_AF-A0A317LVP0-F1
#
_entry.id   AF-A0A317LVP0-F1
#
_cell.length_a   1.000
_cell.length_b   1.000
_cell.length_c   1.000
_cell.angle_alpha   90.00
_cell.angle_beta   90.00
_cell.angle_gamma   90.00
#
_symmetry.space_group_name_H-M   'P 1'
#
loop_
_entity.id
_entity.type
_entity.pdbx_description
1 polymer ?
#
loop_
_entity_poly.entity_id
_entity_poly.type
_entity_poly.pdbx_seq_one_letter_code
_entity_poly.pdbx_strand_id
1 'polypeptide(L)'
;MKKSKPLQVLPINLLQDVHSRMINLPIYFRERVCEECSWSIPTFYRKMRNILKPGGDTMMPNLSNAEKEKIIAVLDEVYASFWEYCEKYRKK
;
A
#
# COMPACT_ATOMS: atom_id res chain seq x y z
N MET A 1 -20.78 37.62 -19.94
CA MET A 1 -20.15 36.92 -18.79
C MET A 1 -21.03 35.74 -18.38
N LYS A 2 -20.60 34.50 -18.64
CA LYS A 2 -21.32 33.30 -18.18
C LYS A 2 -20.96 33.10 -16.70
N LYS A 3 -21.93 33.26 -15.80
CA LYS A 3 -21.74 32.98 -14.37
C LYS A 3 -21.47 31.47 -14.22
N SER A 4 -20.28 31.11 -13.76
CA SER A 4 -19.91 29.75 -13.39
C SER A 4 -20.83 29.29 -12.24
N LYS A 5 -21.57 28.20 -12.46
CA LYS A 5 -22.33 27.55 -11.37
C LYS A 5 -21.33 27.10 -10.30
N PRO A 6 -21.61 27.29 -9.00
CA PRO A 6 -20.79 26.72 -7.95
C PRO A 6 -20.73 25.21 -8.16
N LEU A 7 -19.53 24.65 -8.09
CA LEU A 7 -19.30 23.21 -8.14
C LEU A 7 -20.13 22.58 -7.01
N GLN A 8 -21.20 21.87 -7.38
CA GLN A 8 -21.95 21.09 -6.41
C GLN A 8 -21.00 20.02 -5.85
N VAL A 9 -20.69 20.12 -4.56
CA VAL A 9 -19.98 19.08 -3.83
C VAL A 9 -20.90 17.88 -3.80
N LEU A 10 -20.63 16.90 -4.67
CA LEU A 10 -21.37 15.64 -4.66
C LEU A 10 -21.18 14.95 -3.30
N PRO A 11 -22.24 14.35 -2.73
CA PRO A 11 -22.11 13.61 -1.48
C PRO A 11 -21.11 12.47 -1.66
N ILE A 12 -20.12 12.38 -0.76
CA ILE A 12 -19.08 11.35 -0.82
C ILE A 12 -19.71 10.01 -0.43
N ASN A 13 -19.64 9.03 -1.33
CA ASN A 13 -19.97 7.64 -1.00
C ASN A 13 -18.84 7.05 -0.16
N LEU A 14 -19.04 7.02 1.17
CA LEU A 14 -18.06 6.51 2.14
C LEU A 14 -17.53 5.12 1.77
N LEU A 15 -18.43 4.20 1.39
CA LEU A 15 -18.06 2.83 1.04
C LEU A 15 -17.14 2.82 -0.18
N GLN A 16 -17.52 3.55 -1.24
CA GLN A 16 -16.73 3.64 -2.46
C GLN A 16 -15.34 4.25 -2.17
N ASP A 17 -15.29 5.36 -1.45
CA ASP A 17 -14.03 6.06 -1.19
C ASP A 17 -13.04 5.22 -0.36
N VAL A 18 -13.50 4.63 0.75
CA VAL A 18 -12.66 3.79 1.60
C VAL A 18 -12.24 2.53 0.86
N HIS A 19 -13.15 1.87 0.14
CA HIS A 19 -12.83 0.66 -0.62
C HIS A 19 -11.82 0.93 -1.75
N SER A 20 -11.98 2.01 -2.51
CA SER A 20 -11.01 2.43 -3.52
C SER A 20 -9.63 2.67 -2.91
N ARG A 21 -9.56 3.26 -1.71
CA ARG A 21 -8.29 3.49 -1.00
C ARG A 21 -7.67 2.16 -0.53
N MET A 22 -8.47 1.22 -0.02
CA MET A 22 -8.01 -0.10 0.42
C MET A 22 -7.43 -0.94 -0.72
N ILE A 23 -8.05 -0.91 -1.92
CA ILE A 23 -7.53 -1.63 -3.09
C ILE A 23 -6.17 -1.08 -3.54
N ASN A 24 -5.94 0.23 -3.37
CA ASN A 24 -4.68 0.85 -3.72
C ASN A 24 -3.59 0.68 -2.65
N LEU A 25 -3.95 0.32 -1.41
CA LEU A 25 -3.00 0.16 -0.30
C LEU A 25 -1.85 -0.82 -0.63
N PRO A 26 -2.09 -2.03 -1.18
CA PRO A 26 -1.02 -2.95 -1.55
C PRO A 26 -0.14 -2.42 -2.69
N ILE A 27 -0.70 -1.59 -3.59
CA ILE A 27 0.04 -0.97 -4.69
C ILE A 27 1.04 0.04 -4.14
N TYR A 28 0.58 0.93 -3.25
CA TYR A 28 1.44 1.91 -2.58
C TYR A 28 2.52 1.24 -1.72
N PHE A 29 2.14 0.21 -0.96
CA PHE A 29 3.10 -0.57 -0.17
C PHE A 29 4.20 -1.18 -1.05
N ARG A 30 3.83 -1.83 -2.16
CA ARG A 30 4.80 -2.41 -3.10
C ARG A 30 5.73 -1.34 -3.67
N GLU A 31 5.19 -0.20 -4.10
CA GLU A 31 5.97 0.89 -4.70
C GLU A 31 6.97 1.48 -3.71
N ARG A 32 6.54 1.76 -2.48
CA ARG A 32 7.43 2.27 -1.41
C ARG A 32 8.49 1.25 -1.00
N VAL A 33 8.15 -0.04 -0.88
CA VAL A 33 9.15 -1.09 -0.62
C VAL A 33 10.17 -1.19 -1.77
N CYS A 34 9.71 -1.10 -3.02
CA CYS A 34 10.61 -1.11 -4.17
C CYS A 34 11.58 0.08 -4.15
N GLU A 35 11.09 1.26 -3.81
CA GLU A 35 11.90 2.47 -3.67
C GLU A 35 12.94 2.35 -2.54
N GLU A 36 12.48 2.05 -1.31
CA GLU A 36 13.35 2.01 -0.13
C GLU A 36 14.38 0.88 -0.17
N CYS A 37 14.03 -0.27 -0.77
CA CYS A 37 14.95 -1.41 -0.91
C CYS A 37 15.69 -1.42 -2.25
N SER A 38 15.49 -0.41 -3.12
CA SER A 38 16.05 -0.37 -4.48
C SER A 38 15.75 -1.63 -5.31
N TRP A 39 14.54 -2.16 -5.18
CA TRP A 39 14.08 -3.32 -5.92
C TRP A 39 13.28 -2.93 -7.16
N SER A 40 13.39 -3.76 -8.19
CA SER A 40 12.42 -3.76 -9.29
C SER A 40 11.15 -4.50 -8.89
N ILE A 41 10.03 -4.21 -9.56
CA ILE A 41 8.75 -4.93 -9.36
C ILE A 41 8.92 -6.46 -9.47
N PRO A 42 9.66 -7.02 -10.46
CA PRO A 42 9.92 -8.46 -10.51
C PRO A 42 10.69 -8.99 -9.29
N THR A 43 11.60 -8.18 -8.72
CA THR A 43 12.38 -8.53 -7.53
C THR A 43 11.50 -8.59 -6.29
N PHE A 44 10.60 -7.62 -6.12
CA PHE A 44 9.60 -7.65 -5.05
C PHE A 44 8.81 -8.96 -5.10
N TYR A 45 8.21 -9.30 -6.26
CA TYR A 45 7.42 -10.53 -6.36
C TYR A 45 8.26 -11.80 -6.21
N ARG A 46 9.53 -11.81 -6.64
CA ARG A 46 10.44 -12.94 -6.41
C ARG A 46 10.70 -13.14 -4.91
N LYS A 47 10.95 -12.06 -4.16
CA LYS A 47 11.19 -12.10 -2.71
C LYS A 47 9.93 -12.36 -1.89
N MET A 48 8.75 -12.06 -2.42
CA MET A 48 7.46 -12.36 -1.78
C MET A 48 7.08 -13.84 -1.87
N ARG A 49 7.50 -14.55 -2.92
CA ARG A 49 7.14 -15.96 -3.13
C ARG A 49 7.98 -16.88 -2.25
N ASN A 50 7.33 -17.79 -1.53
CA ASN A 50 8.00 -18.98 -1.00
C ASN A 50 8.40 -19.88 -2.18
N ILE A 51 9.66 -20.28 -2.24
CA ILE A 51 10.14 -21.20 -3.27
C ILE A 51 9.97 -22.62 -2.73
N LEU A 52 9.11 -23.42 -3.36
CA LEU A 52 9.04 -24.85 -3.08
C LEU A 52 10.25 -25.52 -3.73
N LYS A 53 11.08 -26.20 -2.93
CA LYS A 53 12.14 -27.05 -3.46
C LYS A 53 11.55 -28.39 -3.93
N PRO A 54 12.12 -29.02 -4.98
CA PRO A 54 11.83 -30.41 -5.29
C PRO A 54 12.16 -31.27 -4.06
N GLY A 55 11.14 -31.88 -3.45
CA GLY A 55 11.26 -32.60 -2.16
C GLY A 55 10.32 -32.10 -1.06
N GLY A 56 9.62 -30.97 -1.25
CA GLY A 56 8.56 -30.50 -0.34
C GLY A 56 8.98 -29.41 0.64
N ASP A 57 10.27 -29.10 0.75
CA ASP A 57 10.75 -28.04 1.64
C ASP A 57 10.48 -26.64 1.06
N THR A 58 9.85 -25.78 1.87
CA THR A 58 9.68 -24.35 1.56
C THR A 58 10.96 -23.58 1.89
N MET A 59 11.57 -22.97 0.86
CA MET A 59 12.67 -22.02 1.04
C MET A 59 12.11 -20.60 1.01
N MET A 60 12.21 -19.91 2.14
CA MET A 60 11.91 -18.49 2.21
C MET A 60 13.03 -17.70 1.51
N PRO A 61 12.69 -16.71 0.67
CA PRO A 61 13.68 -15.80 0.11
C PRO A 61 14.45 -15.09 1.22
N ASN A 62 15.77 -14.99 1.06
CA ASN A 62 16.60 -14.33 2.06
C ASN A 62 16.31 -12.81 2.02
N LEU A 63 15.72 -12.32 3.11
CA LEU A 63 15.59 -10.90 3.41
C LEU A 63 16.69 -10.52 4.40
N SER A 64 17.50 -9.52 4.05
CA SER A 64 18.47 -8.96 4.98
C SER A 64 17.76 -8.29 6.15
N ASN A 65 18.46 -8.08 7.28
CA ASN A 65 17.85 -7.39 8.42
C ASN A 65 17.42 -5.95 8.05
N ALA A 66 18.23 -5.25 7.26
CA ALA A 66 17.89 -3.92 6.76
C ALA A 66 16.64 -3.94 5.87
N GLU A 67 16.49 -4.94 4.98
CA GLU A 67 15.29 -5.10 4.16
C GLU A 67 14.04 -5.34 5.03
N LYS A 68 14.16 -6.16 6.10
CA LYS A 68 13.05 -6.42 7.04
C LYS A 68 12.63 -5.15 7.78
N GLU A 69 13.60 -4.39 8.29
CA GLU A 69 13.35 -3.12 8.97
C GLU A 69 12.63 -2.14 8.05
N LYS A 70 13.10 -2.01 6.81
CA LYS A 70 12.48 -1.15 5.80
C LYS A 70 11.06 -1.59 5.42
N ILE A 71 10.82 -2.90 5.29
CA ILE A 71 9.48 -3.43 5.01
C ILE A 71 8.49 -3.04 6.11
N ILE A 72 8.87 -3.18 7.39
CA ILE A 72 8.00 -2.80 8.51
C ILE A 72 7.82 -1.28 8.59
N ALA A 73 8.89 -0.49 8.40
CA ALA A 73 8.78 0.97 8.39
C ALA A 73 7.82 1.47 7.30
N VAL A 74 7.88 0.88 6.10
CA VAL A 74 6.96 1.22 5.00
C VAL A 74 5.52 0.78 5.31
N LEU A 75 5.35 -0.37 5.97
CA LEU A 75 4.03 -0.83 6.41
C LEU A 75 3.38 0.21 7.33
N ASP A 76 4.12 0.67 8.34
CA ASP A 76 3.65 1.65 9.32
C ASP A 76 3.32 2.99 8.64
N GLU A 77 4.19 3.46 7.73
CA GLU A 77 3.96 4.67 6.93
C GLU A 77 2.65 4.59 6.13
N VAL A 78 2.44 3.50 5.40
CA VAL A 78 1.28 3.31 4.54
C VAL A 78 -0.02 3.26 5.35
N TYR A 79 -0.03 2.54 6.48
CA TYR A 79 -1.19 2.49 7.35
C TYR A 79 -1.45 3.81 8.07
N ALA A 80 -0.41 4.52 8.51
CA ALA A 80 -0.56 5.84 9.12
C ALA A 80 -1.23 6.82 8.14
N SER A 81 -0.76 6.88 6.88
CA SER A 81 -1.37 7.71 5.84
C SER A 81 -2.81 7.32 5.53
N PHE A 82 -3.10 6.01 5.50
CA PHE A 82 -4.45 5.51 5.30
C PHE A 82 -5.39 5.92 6.45
N TRP A 83 -4.91 5.84 7.70
CA TRP A 83 -5.71 6.24 8.86
C TRP A 83 -5.93 7.74 8.94
N GLU A 84 -4.89 8.53 8.71
CA GLU A 84 -5.00 9.99 8.64
C GLU A 84 -6.05 10.42 7.61
N TYR A 85 -6.08 9.76 6.44
CA TYR A 85 -7.13 10.02 5.46
C TYR A 85 -8.53 9.67 5.95
N CYS A 86 -8.67 8.55 6.68
CA CYS A 86 -9.96 8.08 7.19
C CYS A 86 -10.48 8.94 8.35
N GLU A 87 -9.65 9.76 8.99
CA GLU A 87 -10.07 10.65 10.09
C GLU A 87 -11.24 11.57 9.71
N LYS A 88 -11.32 12.00 8.44
CA LYS A 88 -12.44 12.84 7.95
C LYS A 88 -13.83 12.20 8.12
N TYR A 89 -13.88 10.88 8.34
CA TYR A 89 -15.12 10.13 8.56
C TYR A 89 -15.37 9.79 10.02
N ARG A 90 -14.38 9.98 10.89
CA ARG A 90 -14.52 9.78 12.33
C ARG A 90 -15.20 11.02 12.90
N LYS A 91 -16.44 10.87 13.36
CA LYS A 91 -17.13 11.94 14.10
C LYS A 91 -16.34 12.21 15.38
N LYS A 92 -15.92 13.45 15.59
CA LYS A 92 -15.42 13.91 16.89
C LYS A 92 -16.58 14.04 17.88
#